data_AF-A0A5J4R5R6-F1
#
_entry.id   AF-A0A5J4R5R6-F1
#
_cell.length_a   1.000
_cell.length_b   1.000
_cell.length_c   1.000
_cell.angle_alpha   90.00
_cell.angle_beta   90.00
_cell.angle_gamma   90.00
#
_symmetry.space_group_name_H-M   'P 1'
#
loop_
_entity.id
_entity.type
_entity.pdbx_description
1 polymer ?
#
loop_
_entity_poly.entity_id
_entity_poly.type
_entity_poly.pdbx_seq_one_letter_code
_entity_poly.pdbx_strand_id
1 'polypeptide(L)' 'QATVMGNNFALSINTESEAEAKRIFNALSAGGKVSMPLEKTFWGALFGMFTDKFDVNWMVSYEYNHDKK' A
#
# COMPACT_ATOMS: atom_id res chain seq x y z
N GLN A 1 16.90 3.01 -20.97
CA GLN A 1 16.62 3.45 -19.59
C GLN A 1 17.35 2.49 -18.67
N ALA A 2 18.26 2.95 -17.81
CA ALA A 2 19.08 2.09 -16.97
C ALA A 2 18.27 1.62 -15.76
N THR A 3 18.00 0.33 -15.66
CA THR A 3 17.32 -0.28 -14.52
C THR A 3 18.29 -0.38 -13.34
N VAL A 4 17.98 0.34 -12.26
CA VAL A 4 18.66 0.18 -10.97
C VAL A 4 18.04 -1.04 -10.28
N MET A 5 18.86 -2.02 -9.86
CA MET A 5 18.38 -3.17 -9.08
C MET A 5 17.69 -2.67 -7.80
N GLY A 6 16.46 -3.15 -7.55
CA GLY A 6 15.64 -2.77 -6.39
C GLY A 6 14.28 -2.15 -6.75
N ASN A 7 14.13 -1.59 -7.96
CA ASN A 7 12.92 -0.87 -8.38
C ASN A 7 12.01 -1.64 -9.36
N ASN A 8 12.20 -2.96 -9.53
CA ASN A 8 11.46 -3.73 -10.55
C ASN A 8 10.22 -4.47 -10.01
N PHE A 9 9.94 -4.41 -8.71
CA PHE A 9 8.77 -5.05 -8.12
C PHE A 9 8.14 -4.17 -7.05
N ALA A 10 6.83 -4.32 -6.89
CA ALA A 10 6.06 -3.74 -5.80
C ALA A 10 5.29 -4.87 -5.10
N LEU A 11 5.23 -4.82 -3.78
CA LEU A 11 4.45 -5.76 -2.97
C LEU A 11 3.07 -5.18 -2.72
N SER A 12 2.02 -5.89 -3.13
CA SER A 12 0.64 -5.52 -2.84
C SER A 12 0.10 -6.34 -1.69
N ILE A 13 -0.40 -5.66 -0.65
CA ILE A 13 -1.07 -6.25 0.49
C ILE A 13 -2.55 -5.88 0.40
N ASN A 14 -3.39 -6.90 0.26
CA ASN A 14 -4.83 -6.77 0.40
C ASN A 14 -5.20 -7.14 1.84
N THR A 15 -5.72 -6.20 2.61
CA THR A 15 -6.13 -6.46 4.00
C THR A 15 -7.60 -6.85 4.08
N GLU A 16 -8.02 -7.36 5.24
CA GLU A 16 -9.42 -7.75 5.49
C GLU A 16 -10.22 -6.65 6.22
N SER A 17 -9.54 -5.60 6.71
CA SER A 17 -10.20 -4.46 7.36
C SER A 17 -9.51 -3.13 7.09
N GLU A 18 -10.27 -2.02 7.15
CA GLU A 18 -9.69 -0.67 7.08
C GLU A 18 -8.65 -0.42 8.20
N ALA A 19 -8.89 -0.99 9.39
CA ALA A 19 -8.02 -0.79 10.55
C ALA A 19 -6.65 -1.44 10.32
N GLU A 20 -6.63 -2.65 9.75
CA GLU A 20 -5.40 -3.33 9.36
C GLU A 20 -4.68 -2.60 8.23
N ALA A 21 -5.40 -2.14 7.20
CA ALA A 21 -4.81 -1.32 6.13
C ALA A 21 -4.07 -0.11 6.72
N LYS A 22 -4.74 0.65 7.61
CA LYS A 22 -4.15 1.81 8.29
C LYS A 22 -2.96 1.43 9.16
N ARG A 23 -3.06 0.32 9.91
CA ARG A 23 -1.98 -0.17 10.76
C ARG A 23 -0.74 -0.55 9.95
N ILE A 24 -0.91 -1.35 8.90
CA ILE A 24 0.18 -1.82 8.03
C ILE A 24 0.80 -0.62 7.30
N PHE A 25 -0.02 0.24 6.70
CA PHE A 25 0.45 1.45 6.02
C PHE A 25 1.29 2.31 6.96
N ASN A 26 0.78 2.67 8.13
CA ASN A 26 1.52 3.51 9.08
C ASN A 26 2.80 2.84 9.61
N ALA A 27 2.78 1.52 9.84
CA ALA A 27 3.92 0.79 10.36
C ALA A 27 5.05 0.64 9.32
N LEU A 28 4.70 0.35 8.07
CA LEU A 28 5.66 0.12 6.99
C LEU A 28 6.10 1.41 6.30
N SER A 29 5.23 2.43 6.24
CA SER A 29 5.59 3.75 5.71
C SER A 29 6.47 4.55 6.68
N ALA A 30 6.61 4.12 7.94
CA ALA A 30 7.42 4.79 8.95
C ALA A 30 8.90 4.79 8.55
N GLY A 31 9.42 5.99 8.24
CA GLY A 31 10.80 6.17 7.77
C GLY A 31 11.00 5.94 6.28
N GLY A 32 9.92 5.69 5.54
CA GLY A 32 9.89 5.63 4.08
C GLY A 32 9.39 6.92 3.44
N LYS A 33 9.03 6.83 2.15
CA LYS A 33 8.41 7.89 1.36
C LYS A 33 7.02 7.48 0.94
N VAL A 34 6.01 8.22 1.36
CA VAL A 34 4.63 8.01 0.91
C VAL A 34 4.47 8.63 -0.47
N SER A 35 4.16 7.79 -1.46
CA SER A 35 3.87 8.23 -2.83
C SER A 35 2.39 8.56 -3.01
N MET A 36 1.52 7.77 -2.38
CA MET A 36 0.08 7.96 -2.35
C MET A 36 -0.42 7.65 -0.94
N PRO A 37 -0.99 8.64 -0.22
CA PRO A 37 -1.61 8.40 1.08
C PRO A 37 -2.70 7.35 1.00
N LEU A 38 -2.94 6.63 2.10
CA LEU A 38 -4.01 5.66 2.19
C LEU A 38 -5.37 6.37 2.18
N GLU A 39 -6.05 6.37 1.03
CA GLU A 39 -7.28 7.11 0.80
C GLU A 39 -8.38 6.24 0.20
N LYS A 40 -9.64 6.64 0.40
CA LYS A 40 -10.79 5.98 -0.21
C LYS A 40 -10.85 6.37 -1.67
N THR A 41 -10.74 5.37 -2.53
CA THR A 41 -10.74 5.52 -3.98
C THR A 41 -12.15 5.42 -4.54
N PHE A 42 -12.36 6.01 -5.72
CA PHE A 42 -13.67 6.10 -6.36
C PHE A 42 -14.24 4.73 -6.77
N TRP A 43 -13.41 3.69 -6.87
CA TRP A 43 -13.83 2.32 -7.21
C TRP A 43 -14.19 1.47 -5.97
N GLY A 44 -14.36 2.09 -4.80
CA GLY A 44 -14.82 1.38 -3.61
C GLY A 44 -13.73 0.54 -2.94
N ALA A 45 -12.50 1.06 -2.90
CA ALA A 45 -11.41 0.48 -2.12
C ALA A 45 -10.65 1.56 -1.34
N LEU A 46 -10.07 1.20 -0.21
CA LEU A 46 -9.07 2.02 0.48
C LEU A 46 -7.70 1.64 -0.08
N PHE A 47 -6.98 2.58 -0.69
CA PHE A 47 -5.73 2.29 -1.40
C PHE A 47 -4.63 3.31 -1.06
N GLY A 48 -3.40 2.85 -0.95
CA GLY A 48 -2.22 3.69 -0.71
C GLY A 48 -0.94 3.05 -1.23
N MET A 49 0.07 3.88 -1.51
CA MET A 49 1.38 3.45 -2.01
C MET A 49 2.50 4.19 -1.29
N PHE A 50 3.54 3.46 -0.92
CA PHE A 50 4.73 4.05 -0.30
C PHE A 50 5.96 3.20 -0.61
N THR A 51 7.13 3.83 -0.54
CA THR A 51 8.42 3.15 -0.54
C THR A 51 8.92 3.11 0.89
N ASP A 52 9.29 1.95 1.41
CA ASP A 52 9.85 1.85 2.77
C ASP A 52 11.31 2.34 2.83
N LYS A 53 11.90 2.30 4.03
CA LYS A 53 13.31 2.70 4.25
C LYS A 53 14.35 1.76 3.62
N PHE A 54 13.92 0.62 3.09
CA PHE A 54 14.76 -0.37 2.43
C PHE A 54 14.61 -0.29 0.90
N ASP A 55 14.01 0.81 0.40
CA ASP A 55 13.71 1.05 -1.01
C ASP A 55 12.76 0.02 -1.64
N VAL A 56 11.91 -0.64 -0.84
CA VAL A 56 10.88 -1.55 -1.32
C VAL A 56 9.58 -0.79 -1.56
N ASN A 57 8.99 -0.97 -2.75
CA ASN A 57 7.71 -0.38 -3.09
C ASN A 57 6.56 -1.24 -2.56
N TRP A 58 5.65 -0.61 -1.81
CA TRP A 58 4.49 -1.23 -1.20
C TRP A 58 3.21 -0.58 -1.70
N MET A 59 2.20 -1.42 -1.90
CA MET A 59 0.83 -1.06 -2.23
C MET A 59 -0.06 -1.69 -1.17
N VAL A 60 -0.90 -0.90 -0.51
CA VAL A 60 -1.87 -1.40 0.47
C VAL A 60 -3.25 -1.13 -0.08
N SER A 61 -4.06 -2.17 -0.18
CA SER A 61 -5.42 -2.10 -0.67
C SER A 61 -6.38 -2.80 0.30
N TYR A 62 -7.58 -2.26 0.42
CA TYR A 62 -8.69 -2.90 1.11
C TYR A 62 -9.97 -2.68 0.31
N GLU A 63 -10.61 -3.76 -0.12
CA GLU A 63 -11.82 -3.70 -0.92
C GLU A 63 -13.05 -3.76 -0.01
N TYR A 64 -13.90 -2.74 -0.06
CA TYR A 64 -15.16 -2.74 0.71
C TYR A 64 -16.16 -3.80 0.23
N ASN A 65 -16.00 -4.30 -1.01
CA ASN A 65 -16.85 -5.33 -1.58
C ASN A 65 -16.51 -6.75 -1.09
N HIS A 66 -15.43 -6.95 -0.33
CA HIS A 66 -15.05 -8.27 0.19
C HIS A 66 -15.88 -8.71 1.41
N ASP A 67 -16.52 -7.77 2.10
CA ASP A 67 -17.35 -8.00 3.32
C ASP A 67 -18.71 -8.69 3.03
N LYS A 68 -18.93 -9.19 1.81
CA LYS A 68 -20.20 -9.81 1.37
C LYS A 68 -20.14 -11.31 1.09
N LYS A 69 -19.18 -12.05 1.64
CA LYS A 69 -19.17 -13.52 1.52
C LYS A 69 -19.61 -14.21 2.80
#